data_AF-A0A7K7TEB2-F1
#
_entry.id   AF-A0A7K7TEB2-F1
#
_cell.length_a   1.000
_cell.length_b   1.000
_cell.length_c   1.000
_cell.angle_alpha   90.00
_cell.angle_beta   90.00
_cell.angle_gamma   90.00
#
_symmetry.space_group_name_H-M   'P 1'
#
loop_
_entity.id
_entity.type
_entity.pdbx_description
1 polymer ?
#
loop_
_entity_poly.entity_id
_entity_poly.type
_entity_poly.pdbx_seq_one_letter_code
_entity_poly.pdbx_strand_id
1 'polypeptide(L)'
;FTDPSPINDLKAKYIGMTSVILTWLVNNTASNSYRIEFGNSASMDSLTSNRTEVEIAKLIPGTMYNFTVFAIVNGNETGGVSLSLYTKPSPVLHLEAEYVGVTSVNLTWEVNDTASDSYTYRIEVVNDSFIRSLTSDVTKKEIPELLPGMMYNFTVFAVAADNETEGEGRSKVLYMKPSPVLHLKAEYIGVTSVNLTWEVNDTASDSYTYRIEVVNDPSIGNLTSTVTKAEITELLPGTMYNFTVFAVAADNETEGEGRSKDLYTSKS
;
A
#
# COMPACT_ATOMS: atom_id res chain seq x y z
N PHE A 1 -55.29 -3.30 -7.00
CA PHE A 1 -54.22 -3.99 -7.71
C PHE A 1 -53.37 -2.92 -8.37
N THR A 2 -52.11 -2.78 -7.97
CA THR A 2 -51.14 -1.94 -8.68
C THR A 2 -50.73 -2.67 -9.96
N ASP A 3 -50.73 -1.97 -11.09
CA ASP A 3 -50.29 -2.56 -12.36
C ASP A 3 -48.82 -3.00 -12.26
N PRO A 4 -48.44 -4.12 -12.91
CA PRO A 4 -47.06 -4.61 -12.91
C PRO A 4 -46.10 -3.57 -13.50
N SER A 5 -44.87 -3.54 -13.01
CA SER A 5 -43.86 -2.58 -13.49
C SER A 5 -43.49 -2.83 -14.95
N PRO A 6 -43.51 -1.81 -15.84
CA PRO A 6 -42.95 -1.92 -17.18
C PRO A 6 -41.41 -1.86 -17.18
N ILE A 7 -40.79 -1.61 -16.02
CA ILE A 7 -39.35 -1.54 -15.81
C ILE A 7 -38.79 -2.96 -15.74
N ASN A 8 -37.68 -3.19 -16.43
CA ASN A 8 -36.94 -4.45 -16.40
C ASN A 8 -35.43 -4.15 -16.38
N ASP A 9 -34.61 -5.13 -15.98
CA ASP A 9 -33.14 -5.03 -16.01
C ASP A 9 -32.59 -3.79 -15.27
N LEU A 10 -33.12 -3.49 -14.08
CA LEU A 10 -32.56 -2.45 -13.22
C LEU A 10 -31.17 -2.88 -12.74
N LYS A 11 -30.17 -2.05 -13.01
CA LYS A 11 -28.78 -2.30 -12.62
C LYS A 11 -28.01 -1.01 -12.40
N ALA A 12 -26.88 -1.11 -11.69
CA ALA A 12 -25.91 -0.04 -11.60
C ALA A 12 -24.98 -0.09 -12.81
N LYS A 13 -24.94 1.00 -13.58
CA LYS A 13 -23.96 1.23 -14.64
C LYS A 13 -22.61 1.66 -14.09
N TYR A 14 -22.63 2.37 -12.96
CA TYR A 14 -21.43 2.83 -12.25
C TYR A 14 -21.69 2.86 -10.75
N ILE A 15 -20.70 2.43 -9.98
CA ILE A 15 -20.67 2.48 -8.51
C ILE A 15 -19.41 3.24 -8.11
N GLY A 16 -19.60 4.46 -7.60
CA GLY A 16 -18.54 5.30 -7.05
C GLY A 16 -18.59 5.35 -5.53
N MET A 17 -17.75 6.22 -4.96
CA MET A 17 -17.74 6.47 -3.51
C MET A 17 -18.99 7.20 -3.04
N THR A 18 -19.34 8.29 -3.72
CA THR A 18 -20.42 9.19 -3.31
C THR A 18 -21.54 9.28 -4.34
N SER A 19 -21.48 8.46 -5.40
CA SER A 19 -22.54 8.42 -6.41
C SER A 19 -22.68 7.04 -7.04
N VAL A 20 -23.90 6.77 -7.51
CA VAL A 20 -24.27 5.57 -8.27
C VAL A 20 -25.04 6.01 -9.50
N ILE A 21 -24.72 5.45 -10.66
CA ILE A 21 -25.51 5.64 -11.88
C ILE A 21 -26.36 4.39 -12.09
N LEU A 22 -27.68 4.54 -11.95
CA LEU A 22 -28.64 3.48 -12.22
C LEU A 22 -29.12 3.55 -13.66
N THR A 23 -29.43 2.40 -14.25
CA THR A 23 -30.08 2.29 -15.55
C THR A 23 -31.08 1.13 -15.57
N TRP A 24 -32.11 1.25 -16.39
CA TRP A 24 -33.13 0.23 -16.58
C TRP A 24 -33.70 0.25 -18.01
N LEU A 25 -34.37 -0.83 -18.38
CA LEU A 25 -35.11 -0.97 -19.63
C LEU A 25 -36.60 -0.82 -19.40
N VAL A 26 -37.33 -0.40 -20.44
CA VAL A 26 -38.78 -0.18 -20.37
C VAL A 26 -39.46 -0.81 -21.58
N ASN A 27 -40.43 -1.69 -21.33
CA ASN A 27 -41.12 -2.45 -22.39
C ASN A 27 -42.29 -1.69 -23.03
N ASN A 28 -42.71 -0.56 -22.45
CA ASN A 28 -43.84 0.24 -22.92
C ASN A 28 -43.43 1.71 -23.08
N THR A 29 -43.63 2.26 -24.28
CA THR A 29 -43.32 3.66 -24.64
C THR A 29 -44.22 4.69 -23.96
N ALA A 30 -45.22 4.28 -23.17
CA ALA A 30 -46.13 5.18 -22.46
C ALA A 30 -45.53 5.79 -21.16
N SER A 31 -44.39 5.29 -20.65
CA SER A 31 -43.75 5.82 -19.45
C SER A 31 -42.65 6.83 -19.81
N ASN A 32 -42.89 8.11 -19.53
CA ASN A 32 -41.91 9.18 -19.74
C ASN A 32 -41.39 9.78 -18.42
N SER A 33 -41.82 9.26 -17.27
CA SER A 33 -41.44 9.76 -15.94
C SER A 33 -41.27 8.60 -14.96
N TYR A 34 -40.26 8.71 -14.10
CA TYR A 34 -39.87 7.71 -13.12
C TYR A 34 -39.67 8.37 -11.76
N ARG A 35 -40.10 7.71 -10.69
CA ARG A 35 -39.73 8.07 -9.32
C ARG A 35 -38.70 7.05 -8.83
N ILE A 36 -37.60 7.54 -8.30
CA ILE A 36 -36.52 6.73 -7.75
C ILE A 36 -36.48 7.02 -6.26
N GLU A 37 -36.69 5.99 -5.46
CA GLU A 37 -36.55 6.03 -4.01
C GLU A 37 -35.25 5.32 -3.63
N PHE A 38 -34.46 5.91 -2.76
CA PHE A 38 -33.18 5.34 -2.37
C PHE A 38 -32.83 5.71 -0.93
N GLY A 39 -32.23 4.77 -0.22
CA GLY A 39 -31.92 4.98 1.18
C GLY A 39 -30.99 3.93 1.76
N ASN A 40 -30.45 4.28 2.91
CA ASN A 40 -29.71 3.38 3.80
C ASN A 40 -30.54 3.12 5.07
N SER A 41 -29.95 2.50 6.09
CA SER A 41 -30.66 2.20 7.34
C SER A 41 -31.12 3.44 8.13
N ALA A 42 -30.57 4.61 7.86
CA ALA A 42 -30.82 5.84 8.62
C ALA A 42 -31.71 6.86 7.88
N SER A 43 -31.71 6.85 6.55
CA SER A 43 -32.35 7.88 5.72
C SER A 43 -32.90 7.31 4.42
N MET A 44 -34.01 7.88 3.95
CA MET A 44 -34.63 7.58 2.68
C MET A 44 -34.90 8.89 1.94
N ASP A 45 -34.46 8.97 0.69
CA ASP A 45 -34.65 10.08 -0.21
C ASP A 45 -35.36 9.61 -1.49
N SER A 46 -35.84 10.57 -2.27
CA SER A 46 -36.38 10.28 -3.60
C SER A 46 -36.14 11.41 -4.57
N LEU A 47 -36.11 11.06 -5.86
CA LEU A 47 -36.06 12.00 -6.97
C LEU A 47 -36.94 11.54 -8.12
N THR A 48 -37.21 12.43 -9.06
CA THR A 48 -37.90 12.09 -10.32
C THR A 48 -36.98 12.31 -11.51
N SER A 49 -37.17 11.51 -12.55
CA SER A 49 -36.42 11.60 -13.81
C SER A 49 -37.32 11.26 -14.99
N ASN A 50 -37.05 11.89 -16.14
CA ASN A 50 -37.69 11.53 -17.41
C ASN A 50 -36.77 10.67 -18.30
N ARG A 51 -35.69 10.13 -17.73
CA ARG A 51 -34.70 9.28 -18.40
C ARG A 51 -34.66 7.92 -17.73
N THR A 52 -34.22 6.90 -18.47
CA THR A 52 -33.99 5.54 -17.97
C THR A 52 -32.57 5.32 -17.45
N GLU A 53 -31.86 6.43 -17.20
CA GLU A 53 -30.55 6.48 -16.58
C GLU A 53 -30.52 7.70 -15.66
N VAL A 54 -30.06 7.52 -14.43
CA VAL A 54 -29.97 8.60 -13.45
C VAL A 54 -28.75 8.44 -12.56
N GLU A 55 -28.07 9.55 -12.30
CA GLU A 55 -27.03 9.64 -11.29
C GLU A 55 -27.65 10.04 -9.96
N ILE A 56 -27.37 9.26 -8.93
CA ILE A 56 -27.73 9.55 -7.55
C ILE A 56 -26.42 9.89 -6.85
N ALA A 57 -26.28 11.15 -6.43
CA ALA A 57 -25.06 11.68 -5.81
C ALA A 57 -25.26 11.97 -4.31
N LYS A 58 -24.16 12.35 -3.64
CA LYS A 58 -24.11 12.64 -2.19
C LYS A 58 -24.45 11.44 -1.31
N LEU A 59 -24.15 10.24 -1.81
CA LEU A 59 -24.22 9.02 -1.02
C LEU A 59 -23.03 8.94 -0.06
N ILE A 60 -23.21 8.22 1.05
CA ILE A 60 -22.14 7.94 2.01
C ILE A 60 -21.28 6.80 1.44
N PRO A 61 -19.94 6.90 1.44
CA PRO A 61 -19.09 5.83 0.92
C PRO A 61 -19.12 4.56 1.78
N GLY A 62 -18.81 3.42 1.17
CA GLY A 62 -18.78 2.10 1.81
C GLY A 62 -20.09 1.68 2.48
N THR A 63 -21.23 2.25 2.06
CA THR A 63 -22.53 2.09 2.72
C THR A 63 -23.50 1.35 1.81
N MET A 64 -24.28 0.42 2.39
CA MET A 64 -25.34 -0.27 1.66
C MET A 64 -26.51 0.68 1.39
N TYR A 65 -26.94 0.75 0.13
CA TYR A 65 -28.14 1.43 -0.30
C TYR A 65 -29.11 0.46 -0.97
N ASN A 66 -30.40 0.65 -0.71
CA ASN A 66 -31.47 0.05 -1.47
C ASN A 66 -32.10 1.10 -2.37
N PHE A 67 -32.18 0.82 -3.67
CA PHE A 67 -32.74 1.68 -4.70
C PHE A 67 -33.99 1.02 -5.26
N THR A 68 -35.11 1.74 -5.34
CA THR A 68 -36.35 1.26 -5.95
C THR A 68 -36.83 2.25 -7.01
N VAL A 69 -37.05 1.77 -8.23
CA VAL A 69 -37.53 2.58 -9.35
C VAL A 69 -38.98 2.24 -9.64
N PHE A 70 -39.82 3.27 -9.70
CA PHE A 70 -41.24 3.21 -10.05
C PHE A 70 -41.45 3.93 -11.38
N ALA A 71 -42.20 3.31 -12.30
CA ALA A 71 -42.66 4.00 -13.51
C ALA A 71 -43.96 4.76 -13.23
N ILE A 72 -44.12 5.91 -13.88
CA ILE A 72 -45.36 6.69 -13.81
C ILE A 72 -46.03 6.62 -15.18
N VAL A 73 -47.14 5.88 -15.24
CA VAL A 73 -47.91 5.65 -16.47
C VAL A 73 -49.30 6.26 -16.28
N ASN A 74 -49.68 7.18 -17.18
CA ASN A 74 -50.97 7.88 -17.13
C ASN A 74 -51.28 8.53 -15.77
N GLY A 75 -50.26 9.00 -15.05
CA GLY A 75 -50.40 9.63 -13.73
C GLY A 75 -50.42 8.68 -12.53
N ASN A 76 -50.37 7.36 -12.76
CA ASN A 76 -50.32 6.36 -11.70
C ASN A 76 -48.94 5.70 -11.61
N GLU A 77 -48.49 5.42 -10.39
CA GLU A 77 -47.29 4.63 -10.14
C GLU A 77 -47.54 3.13 -10.33
N THR A 78 -46.55 2.46 -10.92
CA THR A 78 -46.53 0.99 -11.07
C THR A 78 -45.93 0.33 -9.83
N GLY A 79 -45.87 -1.01 -9.83
CA GLY A 79 -44.95 -1.72 -8.92
C GLY A 79 -43.50 -1.22 -9.07
N GLY A 80 -42.75 -1.22 -7.97
CA GLY A 80 -41.32 -0.84 -7.95
C GLY A 80 -40.40 -2.02 -8.26
N VAL A 81 -39.26 -1.74 -8.88
CA VAL A 81 -38.15 -2.70 -9.06
C VAL A 81 -36.98 -2.25 -8.21
N SER A 82 -36.43 -3.15 -7.39
CA SER A 82 -35.39 -2.81 -6.41
C SER A 82 -34.02 -3.39 -6.76
N LEU A 83 -32.96 -2.69 -6.33
CA LEU A 83 -31.56 -3.09 -6.41
C LEU A 83 -30.87 -2.65 -5.12
N SER A 84 -30.08 -3.53 -4.50
CA SER A 84 -29.26 -3.20 -3.33
C SER A 84 -27.79 -3.40 -3.62
N LEU A 85 -26.95 -2.46 -3.20
CA LEU A 85 -25.49 -2.51 -3.38
C LEU A 85 -24.79 -1.61 -2.37
N TYR A 86 -23.49 -1.81 -2.18
CA TYR A 86 -22.62 -0.90 -1.44
C TYR A 86 -22.02 0.15 -2.38
N THR A 87 -21.94 1.38 -1.91
CA THR A 87 -21.04 2.39 -2.49
C THR A 87 -19.59 2.02 -2.21
N LYS A 88 -18.64 2.49 -3.02
CA LYS A 88 -17.22 2.21 -2.77
C LYS A 88 -16.75 2.92 -1.50
N PRO A 89 -15.94 2.27 -0.63
CA PRO A 89 -15.25 2.96 0.46
C PRO A 89 -14.38 4.12 -0.03
N SER A 90 -14.20 5.14 0.82
CA SER A 90 -13.14 6.12 0.60
C SER A 90 -11.75 5.47 0.60
N PRO A 91 -10.80 5.94 -0.23
CA PRO A 91 -9.44 5.44 -0.20
C PRO A 91 -8.80 5.71 1.16
N VAL A 92 -7.87 4.84 1.56
CA VAL A 92 -7.05 5.11 2.74
C VAL A 92 -6.16 6.34 2.49
N LEU A 93 -5.82 7.04 3.56
CA LEU A 93 -4.98 8.24 3.56
C LEU A 93 -3.71 7.97 4.36
N HIS A 94 -2.71 8.84 4.21
CA HIS A 94 -1.47 8.80 5.00
C HIS A 94 -0.84 7.40 5.16
N LEU A 95 -0.85 6.59 4.10
CA LEU A 95 -0.15 5.30 4.07
C LEU A 95 1.35 5.52 4.31
N GLU A 96 1.80 5.05 5.46
CA GLU A 96 3.14 5.22 5.99
C GLU A 96 3.73 3.90 6.49
N ALA A 97 5.05 3.87 6.60
CA ALA A 97 5.78 2.77 7.20
C ALA A 97 6.39 3.27 8.50
N GLU A 98 5.85 2.82 9.63
CA GLU A 98 6.38 3.16 10.96
C GLU A 98 7.70 2.45 11.23
N TYR A 99 7.89 1.29 10.61
CA TYR A 99 9.10 0.50 10.70
C TYR A 99 9.40 -0.21 9.39
N VAL A 100 10.64 -0.11 8.93
CA VAL A 100 11.18 -0.88 7.82
C VAL A 100 12.36 -1.69 8.33
N GLY A 101 12.19 -3.00 8.41
CA GLY A 101 13.19 -3.96 8.85
C GLY A 101 13.88 -4.66 7.69
N VAL A 102 14.58 -5.74 8.03
CA VAL A 102 15.28 -6.61 7.07
C VAL A 102 14.31 -7.54 6.34
N THR A 103 13.32 -8.08 7.04
CA THR A 103 12.35 -9.05 6.48
C THR A 103 10.87 -8.72 6.79
N SER A 104 10.60 -7.58 7.41
CA SER A 104 9.25 -7.13 7.69
C SER A 104 9.10 -5.61 7.66
N VAL A 105 7.88 -5.15 7.39
CA VAL A 105 7.48 -3.74 7.44
C VAL A 105 6.21 -3.60 8.27
N ASN A 106 6.10 -2.53 9.07
CA ASN A 106 4.87 -2.16 9.74
C ASN A 106 4.27 -0.95 9.02
N LEU A 107 3.12 -1.17 8.38
CA LEU A 107 2.37 -0.12 7.71
C LEU A 107 1.24 0.41 8.60
N THR A 108 1.01 1.71 8.50
CA THR A 108 -0.14 2.41 9.07
C THR A 108 -0.78 3.31 8.04
N TRP A 109 -2.07 3.56 8.21
CA TRP A 109 -2.84 4.46 7.36
C TRP A 109 -3.99 5.06 8.16
N GLU A 110 -4.68 6.01 7.53
CA GLU A 110 -5.85 6.68 8.09
C GLU A 110 -7.05 6.52 7.16
N VAL A 111 -8.26 6.67 7.68
CA VAL A 111 -9.48 6.75 6.89
C VAL A 111 -10.33 7.87 7.47
N ASN A 112 -10.79 8.77 6.59
CA ASN A 112 -11.68 9.86 6.96
C ASN A 112 -13.05 9.63 6.32
N ASP A 113 -13.76 8.64 6.85
CA ASP A 113 -15.08 8.24 6.39
C ASP A 113 -15.99 7.97 7.58
N THR A 114 -17.24 8.43 7.53
CA THR A 114 -18.22 8.16 8.59
C THR A 114 -18.59 6.68 8.71
N ALA A 115 -18.37 5.88 7.66
CA ALA A 115 -18.63 4.43 7.66
C ALA A 115 -17.37 3.60 7.96
N SER A 116 -16.21 4.23 8.25
CA SER A 116 -14.92 3.54 8.35
C SER A 116 -14.84 2.44 9.41
N ASP A 117 -15.65 2.54 10.46
CA ASP A 117 -15.71 1.54 11.53
C ASP A 117 -16.17 0.16 11.03
N SER A 118 -16.83 0.11 9.87
CA SER A 118 -17.29 -1.13 9.24
C SER A 118 -16.31 -1.70 8.22
N TYR A 119 -15.21 -0.99 7.92
CA TYR A 119 -14.29 -1.38 6.87
C TYR A 119 -13.30 -2.44 7.33
N THR A 120 -12.98 -3.34 6.42
CA THR A 120 -11.75 -4.13 6.47
C THR A 120 -10.78 -3.60 5.42
N TYR A 121 -9.54 -4.08 5.43
CA TYR A 121 -8.50 -3.61 4.53
C TYR A 121 -7.84 -4.78 3.83
N ARG A 122 -7.70 -4.70 2.51
CA ARG A 122 -6.86 -5.60 1.73
C ARG A 122 -5.53 -4.92 1.43
N ILE A 123 -4.43 -5.61 1.70
CA ILE A 123 -3.07 -5.14 1.45
C ILE A 123 -2.45 -6.04 0.39
N GLU A 124 -2.17 -5.47 -0.76
CA GLU A 124 -1.45 -6.11 -1.85
C GLU A 124 0.03 -5.75 -1.77
N VAL A 125 0.89 -6.75 -1.83
CA VAL A 125 2.35 -6.62 -1.77
C VAL A 125 2.91 -7.18 -3.06
N VAL A 126 3.56 -6.31 -3.83
CA VAL A 126 4.08 -6.65 -5.16
C VAL A 126 5.58 -6.38 -5.24
N ASN A 127 6.31 -7.34 -5.80
CA ASN A 127 7.67 -7.22 -6.31
C ASN A 127 7.71 -7.97 -7.66
N ASP A 128 8.76 -7.78 -8.48
CA ASP A 128 8.89 -8.31 -9.85
C ASP A 128 8.46 -9.78 -10.05
N SER A 129 8.62 -10.62 -9.04
CA SER A 129 8.25 -12.05 -9.10
C SER A 129 7.32 -12.51 -7.96
N PHE A 130 6.79 -11.56 -7.19
CA PHE A 130 6.08 -11.83 -5.94
C PHE A 130 4.81 -11.01 -5.86
N ILE A 131 3.67 -11.68 -5.65
CA ILE A 131 2.39 -11.03 -5.35
C ILE A 131 1.79 -11.75 -4.14
N ARG A 132 1.49 -10.99 -3.09
CA ARG A 132 0.82 -11.49 -1.88
C ARG A 132 -0.32 -10.55 -1.50
N SER A 133 -1.43 -11.11 -1.05
CA SER A 133 -2.54 -10.36 -0.48
C SER A 133 -2.67 -10.71 1.01
N LEU A 134 -2.88 -9.70 1.84
CA LEU A 134 -3.17 -9.82 3.27
C LEU A 134 -4.42 -9.02 3.61
N THR A 135 -5.01 -9.29 4.77
CA THR A 135 -6.13 -8.50 5.29
C THR A 135 -5.80 -7.91 6.67
N SER A 136 -6.47 -6.81 7.01
CA SER A 136 -6.47 -6.22 8.34
C SER A 136 -7.86 -5.68 8.68
N ASP A 137 -8.28 -5.82 9.94
CA ASP A 137 -9.53 -5.24 10.45
C ASP A 137 -9.30 -3.86 11.09
N VAL A 138 -8.04 -3.41 11.11
CA VAL A 138 -7.60 -2.13 11.68
C VAL A 138 -6.68 -1.41 10.72
N THR A 139 -6.44 -0.12 10.95
CA THR A 139 -5.66 0.75 10.06
C THR A 139 -4.13 0.59 10.17
N LYS A 140 -3.69 -0.63 10.48
CA LYS A 140 -2.28 -1.00 10.55
C LYS A 140 -2.07 -2.47 10.25
N LYS A 141 -0.88 -2.82 9.75
CA LYS A 141 -0.50 -4.22 9.49
C LYS A 141 1.01 -4.41 9.48
N GLU A 142 1.49 -5.42 10.19
CA GLU A 142 2.83 -5.98 9.97
C GLU A 142 2.78 -6.94 8.78
N ILE A 143 3.74 -6.80 7.88
CA ILE A 143 3.91 -7.65 6.70
C ILE A 143 5.26 -8.36 6.83
N PRO A 144 5.28 -9.64 7.22
CA PRO A 144 6.51 -10.41 7.39
C PRO A 144 6.92 -11.13 6.09
N GLU A 145 8.03 -11.87 6.18
CA GLU A 145 8.52 -12.79 5.14
C GLU A 145 8.92 -12.07 3.83
N LEU A 146 9.40 -10.84 3.95
CA LEU A 146 9.98 -10.09 2.85
C LEU A 146 11.48 -10.39 2.72
N LEU A 147 12.01 -10.22 1.51
CA LEU A 147 13.41 -10.48 1.23
C LEU A 147 14.26 -9.22 1.50
N PRO A 148 15.44 -9.35 2.14
CA PRO A 148 16.34 -8.24 2.42
C PRO A 148 16.78 -7.47 1.18
N GLY A 149 16.87 -6.14 1.29
CA GLY A 149 17.34 -5.24 0.22
C GLY A 149 16.50 -5.22 -1.06
N MET A 150 15.34 -5.88 -1.08
CA MET A 150 14.43 -5.91 -2.21
C MET A 150 13.41 -4.77 -2.14
N MET A 151 13.02 -4.26 -3.31
CA MET A 151 11.96 -3.26 -3.44
C MET A 151 10.59 -3.90 -3.44
N TYR A 152 9.63 -3.34 -2.71
CA TYR A 152 8.23 -3.76 -2.73
C TYR A 152 7.30 -2.56 -2.92
N ASN A 153 6.22 -2.78 -3.66
CA ASN A 153 5.09 -1.87 -3.74
C ASN A 153 3.93 -2.42 -2.88
N PHE A 154 3.53 -1.66 -1.87
CA PHE A 154 2.44 -1.98 -0.97
C PHE A 154 1.22 -1.15 -1.33
N THR A 155 0.10 -1.79 -1.68
CA THR A 155 -1.16 -1.09 -2.00
C THR A 155 -2.24 -1.51 -1.02
N VAL A 156 -2.84 -0.55 -0.33
CA VAL A 156 -3.92 -0.77 0.65
C VAL A 156 -5.24 -0.31 0.07
N PHE A 157 -6.25 -1.18 0.12
CA PHE A 157 -7.62 -0.93 -0.31
C PHE A 157 -8.54 -1.02 0.92
N ALA A 158 -9.41 -0.04 1.10
CA ALA A 158 -10.52 -0.17 2.03
C ALA A 158 -11.62 -1.03 1.38
N VAL A 159 -12.21 -1.92 2.18
CA VAL A 159 -13.24 -2.87 1.74
C VAL A 159 -14.48 -2.64 2.60
N ALA A 160 -15.64 -2.52 1.95
CA ALA A 160 -16.91 -2.31 2.65
C ALA A 160 -17.30 -3.54 3.47
N ALA A 161 -18.37 -3.40 4.26
CA ALA A 161 -18.85 -4.45 5.17
C ALA A 161 -19.32 -5.74 4.48
N ASP A 162 -19.49 -5.73 3.16
CA ASP A 162 -19.74 -6.94 2.35
C ASP A 162 -18.48 -7.77 2.10
N ASN A 163 -17.29 -7.28 2.47
CA ASN A 163 -15.98 -7.87 2.18
C ASN A 163 -15.70 -8.09 0.69
N GLU A 164 -16.41 -7.37 -0.19
CA GLU A 164 -16.29 -7.50 -1.64
C GLU A 164 -16.09 -6.14 -2.33
N THR A 165 -16.77 -5.10 -1.87
CA THR A 165 -16.74 -3.78 -2.50
C THR A 165 -15.51 -3.00 -2.07
N GLU A 166 -14.52 -2.90 -2.98
CA GLU A 166 -13.26 -2.19 -2.73
C GLU A 166 -13.30 -0.73 -3.19
N GLY A 167 -12.68 0.13 -2.38
CA GLY A 167 -12.35 1.50 -2.71
C GLY A 167 -11.15 1.60 -3.65
N GLU A 168 -10.71 2.82 -3.91
CA GLU A 168 -9.45 3.05 -4.62
C GLU A 168 -8.25 2.69 -3.71
N GLY A 169 -7.25 2.03 -4.29
CA GLY A 169 -6.05 1.62 -3.58
C GLY A 169 -5.04 2.75 -3.44
N ARG A 170 -4.35 2.82 -2.29
CA ARG A 170 -3.23 3.73 -2.09
C ARG A 170 -1.92 2.96 -1.97
N SER A 171 -0.92 3.36 -2.74
CA SER A 171 0.35 2.65 -2.85
C SER A 171 1.50 3.36 -2.11
N LYS A 172 2.47 2.59 -1.64
CA LYS A 172 3.77 3.04 -1.12
C LYS A 172 4.86 2.07 -1.56
N VAL A 173 5.93 2.59 -2.16
CA VAL A 173 7.10 1.81 -2.57
C VAL A 173 8.20 1.96 -1.53
N LEU A 174 8.82 0.85 -1.13
CA LEU A 174 9.90 0.81 -0.13
C LEU A 174 10.95 -0.23 -0.51
N TYR A 175 12.21 0.04 -0.17
CA TYR A 175 13.25 -0.99 -0.10
C TYR A 175 13.30 -1.55 1.32
N MET A 176 13.42 -2.87 1.44
CA MET A 176 13.72 -3.51 2.72
C MET A 176 15.18 -3.27 3.08
N LYS A 177 15.51 -3.24 4.37
CA LYS A 177 16.90 -3.12 4.80
C LYS A 177 17.70 -4.35 4.35
N PRO A 178 18.92 -4.18 3.81
CA PRO A 178 19.87 -5.28 3.67
C PRO A 178 20.16 -5.96 5.01
N SER A 179 20.50 -7.24 4.98
CA SER A 179 21.07 -7.91 6.15
C SER A 179 22.45 -7.31 6.48
N PRO A 180 22.85 -7.33 7.77
CA PRO A 180 24.20 -6.93 8.15
C PRO A 180 25.24 -7.80 7.44
N VAL A 181 26.38 -7.21 7.07
CA VAL A 181 27.49 -7.97 6.48
C VAL A 181 28.00 -9.04 7.46
N LEU A 182 28.56 -10.11 6.92
CA LEU A 182 29.05 -11.26 7.66
C LEU A 182 30.57 -11.36 7.61
N HIS A 183 31.15 -12.04 8.59
CA HIS A 183 32.58 -12.38 8.63
C HIS A 183 33.56 -11.23 8.35
N LEU A 184 33.24 -10.00 8.79
CA LEU A 184 34.11 -8.84 8.62
C LEU A 184 35.50 -9.10 9.24
N LYS A 185 36.53 -9.09 8.40
CA LYS A 185 37.92 -9.37 8.78
C LYS A 185 38.90 -8.50 8.00
N ALA A 186 40.13 -8.39 8.51
CA ALA A 186 41.24 -7.79 7.79
C ALA A 186 42.10 -8.89 7.14
N GLU A 187 42.27 -8.80 5.83
CA GLU A 187 43.21 -9.65 5.07
C GLU A 187 44.63 -9.08 5.13
N TYR A 188 44.75 -7.76 5.30
CA TYR A 188 46.03 -7.08 5.42
C TYR A 188 45.95 -5.94 6.44
N ILE A 189 47.00 -5.83 7.27
CA ILE A 189 47.18 -4.77 8.27
C ILE A 189 48.56 -4.17 8.07
N GLY A 190 48.60 -3.06 7.34
CA GLY A 190 49.80 -2.27 7.07
C GLY A 190 50.07 -1.25 8.16
N VAL A 191 51.11 -0.45 7.94
CA VAL A 191 51.52 0.65 8.82
C VAL A 191 50.56 1.84 8.67
N THR A 192 50.06 2.09 7.46
CA THR A 192 49.15 3.21 7.14
C THR A 192 47.92 2.80 6.33
N SER A 193 47.66 1.49 6.20
CA SER A 193 46.50 0.98 5.48
C SER A 193 46.00 -0.36 6.03
N VAL A 194 44.73 -0.65 5.81
CA VAL A 194 44.07 -1.92 6.15
C VAL A 194 43.20 -2.36 4.98
N ASN A 195 43.26 -3.65 4.62
CA ASN A 195 42.35 -4.24 3.64
C ASN A 195 41.31 -5.10 4.36
N LEU A 196 40.05 -4.70 4.27
CA LEU A 196 38.92 -5.40 4.85
C LEU A 196 38.22 -6.27 3.80
N THR A 197 37.69 -7.41 4.25
CA THR A 197 36.79 -8.28 3.50
C THR A 197 35.61 -8.69 4.36
N TRP A 198 34.48 -8.94 3.71
CA TRP A 198 33.25 -9.41 4.35
C TRP A 198 32.46 -10.31 3.39
N GLU A 199 31.37 -10.88 3.90
CA GLU A 199 30.46 -11.75 3.15
C GLU A 199 29.02 -11.21 3.27
N VAL A 200 28.14 -11.57 2.33
CA VAL A 200 26.71 -11.22 2.36
C VAL A 200 25.92 -12.42 1.87
N ASN A 201 24.83 -12.74 2.55
CA ASN A 201 23.99 -13.92 2.26
C ASN A 201 22.56 -13.52 1.88
N ASP A 202 22.40 -12.37 1.24
CA ASP A 202 21.12 -11.91 0.72
C ASP A 202 21.00 -12.23 -0.76
N THR A 203 19.81 -12.63 -1.19
CA THR A 203 19.53 -12.91 -2.61
C THR A 203 19.70 -11.66 -3.49
N ALA A 204 19.54 -10.47 -2.93
CA ALA A 204 19.71 -9.18 -3.61
C ALA A 204 21.15 -8.63 -3.56
N SER A 205 22.10 -9.36 -2.97
CA SER A 205 23.45 -8.85 -2.68
C SER A 205 24.24 -8.37 -3.89
N ASP A 206 23.96 -8.90 -5.10
CA ASP A 206 24.58 -8.45 -6.36
C ASP A 206 24.27 -6.98 -6.68
N SER A 207 23.21 -6.42 -6.10
CA SER A 207 22.80 -5.02 -6.30
C SER A 207 23.30 -4.07 -5.21
N TYR A 208 23.96 -4.58 -4.17
CA TYR A 208 24.34 -3.78 -3.02
C TYR A 208 25.60 -2.95 -3.28
N THR A 209 25.63 -1.79 -2.64
CA THR A 209 26.88 -1.08 -2.34
C THR A 209 27.17 -1.14 -0.85
N TYR A 210 28.38 -0.77 -0.45
CA TYR A 210 28.83 -0.86 0.93
C TYR A 210 29.39 0.47 1.37
N ARG A 211 28.92 0.98 2.50
CA ARG A 211 29.50 2.15 3.17
C ARG A 211 30.42 1.68 4.28
N ILE A 212 31.62 2.23 4.31
CA ILE A 212 32.63 1.96 5.33
C ILE A 212 32.86 3.24 6.13
N GLU A 213 32.69 3.14 7.44
CA GLU A 213 32.89 4.22 8.40
C GLU A 213 34.11 3.90 9.28
N VAL A 214 35.00 4.87 9.44
CA VAL A 214 36.11 4.81 10.41
C VAL A 214 35.70 5.61 11.64
N VAL A 215 35.08 4.94 12.61
CA VAL A 215 34.29 5.57 13.67
C VAL A 215 35.10 6.54 14.54
N ASN A 216 36.36 6.20 14.80
CA ASN A 216 37.22 6.97 15.69
C ASN A 216 38.14 7.97 14.96
N ASP A 217 38.01 8.10 13.64
CA ASP A 217 38.70 9.13 12.85
C ASP A 217 37.78 9.68 11.75
N PRO A 218 36.91 10.66 12.08
CA PRO A 218 35.98 11.24 11.13
C PRO A 218 36.66 11.96 9.95
N SER A 219 37.97 12.26 10.03
CA SER A 219 38.68 12.98 8.98
C SER A 219 38.86 12.14 7.71
N ILE A 220 38.84 10.81 7.84
CA ILE A 220 38.90 9.86 6.72
C ILE A 220 37.59 9.87 5.91
N GLY A 221 36.48 10.30 6.50
CA GLY A 221 35.16 10.31 5.89
C GLY A 221 34.59 8.89 5.63
N ASN A 222 33.40 8.85 5.04
CA ASN A 222 32.78 7.58 4.63
C ASN A 222 33.37 7.13 3.29
N LEU A 223 33.82 5.88 3.23
CA LEU A 223 34.22 5.25 1.97
C LEU A 223 33.06 4.41 1.41
N THR A 224 33.08 4.18 0.10
CA THR A 224 32.10 3.32 -0.58
C THR A 224 32.80 2.23 -1.37
N SER A 225 32.22 1.03 -1.37
CA SER A 225 32.66 -0.09 -2.22
C SER A 225 31.47 -0.74 -2.92
N THR A 226 31.68 -1.22 -4.15
CA THR A 226 30.69 -1.98 -4.93
C THR A 226 30.92 -3.50 -4.84
N VAL A 227 31.93 -3.91 -4.06
CA VAL A 227 32.32 -5.30 -3.86
C VAL A 227 32.53 -5.56 -2.37
N THR A 228 32.62 -6.83 -1.98
CA THR A 228 32.75 -7.23 -0.57
C THR A 228 34.16 -7.09 0.02
N LYS A 229 34.86 -6.02 -0.38
CA LYS A 229 36.20 -5.66 0.09
C LYS A 229 36.43 -4.16 -0.04
N ALA A 230 37.31 -3.62 0.81
CA ALA A 230 37.78 -2.25 0.71
C ALA A 230 39.21 -2.13 1.23
N GLU A 231 40.00 -1.25 0.61
CA GLU A 231 41.27 -0.77 1.14
C GLU A 231 41.05 0.60 1.76
N ILE A 232 41.48 0.76 3.01
CA ILE A 232 41.43 2.02 3.75
C ILE A 232 42.87 2.48 3.94
N THR A 233 43.19 3.66 3.42
CA THR A 233 44.53 4.26 3.46
C THR A 233 44.60 5.45 4.42
N GLU A 234 45.76 6.11 4.48
CA GLU A 234 45.99 7.33 5.27
C GLU A 234 45.80 7.15 6.79
N LEU A 235 45.97 5.92 7.27
CA LEU A 235 45.91 5.59 8.69
C LEU A 235 47.22 5.95 9.41
N LEU A 236 47.11 6.27 10.70
CA LEU A 236 48.25 6.55 11.56
C LEU A 236 48.90 5.25 12.10
N PRO A 237 50.23 5.10 12.06
CA PRO A 237 50.93 3.92 12.57
C PRO A 237 50.64 3.59 14.03
N GLY A 238 50.57 2.31 14.37
CA GLY A 238 50.33 1.83 15.73
C GLY A 238 49.02 2.28 16.39
N THR A 239 48.06 2.82 15.61
CA THR A 239 46.81 3.39 16.11
C THR A 239 45.68 2.38 16.00
N MET A 240 44.80 2.35 17.01
CA MET A 240 43.57 1.55 16.98
C MET A 240 42.54 2.25 16.10
N TYR A 241 41.83 1.51 15.26
CA TYR A 241 40.70 1.97 14.47
C TYR A 241 39.50 1.04 14.64
N ASN A 242 38.31 1.63 14.67
CA ASN A 242 37.04 0.89 14.61
C ASN A 242 36.43 1.10 13.23
N PHE A 243 36.38 0.03 12.43
CA PHE A 243 35.80 0.05 11.10
C PHE A 243 34.40 -0.54 11.14
N THR A 244 33.40 0.19 10.67
CA THR A 244 32.02 -0.32 10.54
C THR A 244 31.62 -0.37 9.08
N VAL A 245 31.14 -1.53 8.63
CA VAL A 245 30.69 -1.74 7.25
C VAL A 245 29.17 -1.92 7.25
N PHE A 246 28.49 -1.16 6.40
CA PHE A 246 27.05 -1.20 6.20
C PHE A 246 26.76 -1.65 4.76
N ALA A 247 25.80 -2.56 4.59
CA ALA A 247 25.25 -2.85 3.27
C ALA A 247 24.16 -1.82 2.93
N VAL A 248 24.15 -1.35 1.69
CA VAL A 248 23.22 -0.36 1.18
C VAL A 248 22.49 -0.98 -0.03
N ALA A 249 21.15 -0.90 -0.03
CA ALA A 249 20.33 -1.46 -1.09
C ALA A 249 20.53 -0.73 -2.44
N ALA A 250 19.89 -1.23 -3.50
CA ALA A 250 20.05 -0.73 -4.86
C ALA A 250 19.62 0.74 -5.06
N ASP A 251 18.82 1.29 -4.13
CA ASP A 251 18.44 2.70 -4.11
C ASP A 251 19.57 3.63 -3.64
N ASN A 252 20.68 3.08 -3.14
CA ASN A 252 21.80 3.80 -2.53
C ASN A 252 21.42 4.68 -1.32
N GLU A 253 20.26 4.40 -0.71
CA GLU A 253 19.74 5.15 0.43
C GLU A 253 19.39 4.23 1.60
N THR A 254 18.79 3.07 1.32
CA THR A 254 18.33 2.15 2.34
C THR A 254 19.49 1.33 2.90
N GLU A 255 19.92 1.70 4.10
CA GLU A 255 21.05 1.08 4.80
C GLU A 255 20.60 0.01 5.81
N GLY A 256 21.34 -1.10 5.83
CA GLY A 256 21.22 -2.17 6.82
C GLY A 256 21.92 -1.85 8.14
N GLU A 257 21.94 -2.82 9.04
CA GLU A 257 22.72 -2.68 10.28
C GLU A 257 24.22 -2.80 9.99
N GLY A 258 25.03 -1.95 10.63
CA GLY A 258 26.48 -1.96 10.48
C GLY A 258 27.15 -3.07 11.26
N ARG A 259 28.25 -3.62 10.72
CA ARG A 259 29.11 -4.54 11.45
C ARG A 259 30.48 -3.95 11.68
N SER A 260 30.93 -3.94 12.93
CA SER A 260 32.18 -3.29 13.33
C SER A 260 33.34 -4.25 13.57
N LYS A 261 34.57 -3.76 13.41
CA LYS A 261 35.81 -4.45 13.74
C LYS A 261 36.87 -3.48 14.25
N ASP A 262 37.40 -3.75 15.44
CA ASP A 262 38.57 -3.04 15.99
C ASP A 262 39.87 -3.67 15.51
N LEU A 263 40.81 -2.83 15.05
CA LEU A 263 42.13 -3.24 14.56
C LEU A 263 43.19 -2.21 14.94
N TYR A 264 44.42 -2.66 15.17
CA TYR A 264 45.58 -1.75 15.25
C TYR A 264 46.33 -1.81 13.93
N THR A 265 46.69 -0.65 13.37
CA THR A 265 47.70 -0.60 12.31
C THR A 265 49.05 -1.09 12.82
N SER A 266 49.87 -1.63 11.93
CA SER A 266 51.24 -2.03 12.26
C SER A 266 52.06 -0.83 12.76
N LYS A 267 53.02 -1.11 13.63
CA LYS A 267 54.00 -0.10 14.08
C LYS A 267 55.04 0.14 13.00
N SER A 268 55.60 1.35 12.98
CA SER A 268 56.76 1.72 12.15
C SER A 268 58.03 0.97 12.55
#